data_AF-A0AAD1S6R1-F1
#
_entry.id   AF-A0AAD1S6R1-F1
#
_cell.length_a   1.000
_cell.length_b   1.000
_cell.length_c   1.000
_cell.angle_alpha   90.00
_cell.angle_beta   90.00
_cell.angle_gamma   90.00
#
_symmetry.space_group_name_H-M   'P 1'
#
loop_
_entity.id
_entity.type
_entity.pdbx_description
1 polymer ?
#
loop_
_entity_poly.entity_id
_entity_poly.type
_entity_poly.pdbx_seq_one_letter_code
_entity_poly.pdbx_strand_id
1 'polypeptide(L)'
;MDRRHLAFNKKGDSWNCLLLLFFLLIFTVVSINIFLYVYLDQMYKPSKYSQVDPSMCPQGHFRMGRMKDCSSWLSCESIGKEVRKLKLVGEGAVKKVFLAEWKEMKVAVSQLTQPELLDDFVHGLRMLQSLQSRHVVTLLGFCEKDHTILTEYHPLGSLKDLDKTFALPRYQSLNTWQTRFRLAIDYVGIINYLHNSPLGVLVMCDSNDLNKVLSQYLLTSDFQVIANDLDALPAVDKYRGILVKCGHREITGDFVAPEQLWPHGAGVEFSDDLMPPYDEKTDIWKIPAVTDYLLGHVTGSDIVRFHLFDIHSECGKQNPLERPSAQTVLETYRRVFTLLMKDMAVSETREML
;
A
#
# COMPACT_ATOMS: atom_id res chain seq x y z
N MET A 1 -16.45 -71.96 -65.49
CA MET A 1 -15.39 -71.62 -64.52
C MET A 1 -15.96 -70.63 -63.53
N ASP A 2 -15.67 -70.91 -62.28
CA ASP A 2 -16.34 -70.51 -61.04
C ASP A 2 -15.82 -69.15 -60.52
N ARG A 3 -16.63 -68.46 -59.69
CA ARG A 3 -16.30 -67.38 -58.73
C ARG A 3 -15.90 -65.99 -59.28
N ARG A 4 -16.23 -64.85 -58.66
CA ARG A 4 -16.60 -64.55 -57.27
C ARG A 4 -17.22 -63.13 -57.16
N HIS A 5 -18.05 -62.98 -56.12
CA HIS A 5 -18.67 -61.78 -55.55
C HIS A 5 -17.83 -60.50 -55.50
N LEU A 6 -18.51 -59.34 -55.56
CA LEU A 6 -18.25 -58.15 -54.73
C LEU A 6 -19.46 -57.19 -54.78
N ALA A 7 -20.51 -57.49 -53.99
CA ALA A 7 -21.51 -56.49 -53.62
C ALA A 7 -21.06 -55.91 -52.27
N PHE A 8 -20.45 -54.73 -52.33
CA PHE A 8 -20.02 -53.94 -51.17
C PHE A 8 -21.24 -53.61 -50.29
N ASN A 9 -21.22 -54.11 -49.06
CA ASN A 9 -22.25 -53.89 -48.06
C ASN A 9 -22.15 -52.46 -47.49
N LYS A 10 -22.74 -51.49 -48.18
CA LYS A 10 -22.68 -50.04 -47.89
C LYS A 10 -23.53 -49.57 -46.68
N LYS A 11 -23.77 -50.43 -45.68
CA LYS A 11 -24.53 -50.07 -44.47
C LYS A 11 -23.68 -49.99 -43.19
N GLY A 12 -22.46 -50.54 -43.18
CA GLY A 12 -21.55 -50.48 -42.01
C GLY A 12 -20.77 -49.17 -41.87
N ASP A 13 -20.45 -48.49 -42.98
CA ASP A 13 -19.63 -47.27 -42.95
C ASP A 13 -20.39 -46.03 -42.46
N SER A 14 -21.71 -45.97 -42.65
CA SER A 14 -22.51 -44.81 -42.26
C SER A 14 -22.62 -44.66 -40.74
N TRP A 15 -22.72 -45.77 -40.00
CA TRP A 15 -22.82 -45.76 -38.55
C TRP A 15 -21.49 -45.41 -37.87
N ASN A 16 -20.38 -45.95 -38.39
CA ASN A 16 -19.05 -45.60 -37.91
C ASN A 16 -18.72 -44.12 -38.17
N CYS A 17 -19.15 -43.57 -39.30
CA CYS A 17 -18.97 -42.14 -39.60
C CYS A 17 -19.81 -41.25 -38.68
N LEU A 18 -21.07 -41.62 -38.41
CA LEU A 18 -21.93 -40.92 -37.44
C LEU A 18 -21.38 -41.00 -36.00
N LEU A 19 -20.85 -42.15 -35.58
CA LEU A 19 -20.20 -42.32 -34.28
C LEU A 19 -18.91 -41.48 -34.17
N LEU A 20 -18.08 -41.45 -35.21
CA LEU A 20 -16.88 -40.61 -35.25
C LEU A 20 -17.22 -39.11 -35.18
N LEU A 21 -18.24 -38.67 -35.91
CA LEU A 21 -18.72 -37.28 -35.85
C LEU A 21 -19.29 -36.93 -34.48
N PHE A 22 -19.98 -37.87 -33.83
CA PHE A 22 -20.50 -37.69 -32.47
C PHE A 22 -19.37 -37.56 -31.44
N PHE A 23 -18.34 -38.42 -31.51
CA PHE A 23 -17.18 -38.31 -30.62
C PHE A 23 -16.35 -37.05 -30.86
N LEU A 24 -16.20 -36.61 -32.12
CA LEU A 24 -15.56 -35.33 -32.45
C LEU A 24 -16.34 -34.15 -31.87
N LEU A 25 -17.68 -34.17 -31.95
CA LEU A 25 -18.51 -33.13 -31.37
C LEU A 25 -18.35 -33.07 -29.84
N ILE A 26 -18.41 -34.22 -29.16
CA ILE A 26 -18.19 -34.29 -27.71
C ILE A 26 -16.81 -33.76 -27.35
N PHE A 27 -15.76 -34.19 -28.07
CA PHE A 27 -14.41 -33.73 -27.81
C PHE A 27 -14.29 -32.22 -27.94
N THR A 28 -14.85 -31.62 -29.00
CA THR A 28 -14.82 -30.16 -29.19
C THR A 28 -15.54 -29.42 -28.07
N VAL A 29 -16.71 -29.90 -27.63
CA VAL A 29 -17.46 -29.29 -26.51
C VAL A 29 -16.68 -29.38 -25.20
N VAL A 30 -16.04 -30.52 -24.94
CA VAL A 30 -15.21 -30.72 -23.74
C VAL A 30 -13.97 -29.81 -23.80
N SER A 31 -13.29 -29.73 -24.93
CA SER A 31 -12.13 -28.84 -25.11
C SER A 31 -12.50 -27.37 -24.93
N ILE A 32 -13.65 -26.94 -25.46
CA ILE A 32 -14.15 -25.57 -25.26
C ILE A 32 -14.49 -25.32 -23.79
N ASN A 33 -15.12 -26.27 -23.09
CA ASN A 33 -15.42 -26.14 -21.67
C ASN A 33 -14.15 -26.12 -20.81
N ILE A 34 -13.14 -26.94 -21.12
CA ILE A 34 -11.84 -26.92 -20.44
C ILE A 34 -11.15 -25.58 -20.69
N PHE A 35 -11.16 -25.10 -21.92
CA PHE A 35 -10.57 -23.80 -22.26
C PHE A 35 -11.28 -22.65 -21.55
N LEU A 36 -12.62 -22.65 -21.53
CA LEU A 36 -13.42 -21.71 -20.75
C LEU A 36 -13.11 -21.82 -19.26
N TYR A 37 -13.00 -23.02 -18.71
CA TYR A 37 -12.68 -23.23 -17.31
C TYR A 37 -11.29 -22.69 -16.96
N VAL A 38 -10.27 -22.97 -17.78
CA VAL A 38 -8.90 -22.46 -17.58
C VAL A 38 -8.83 -20.94 -17.79
N TYR A 39 -9.56 -20.41 -18.76
CA TYR A 39 -9.65 -18.97 -19.01
C TYR A 39 -10.37 -18.25 -17.86
N LEU A 40 -11.46 -18.82 -17.37
CA LEU A 40 -12.17 -18.34 -16.18
C LEU A 40 -11.30 -18.47 -14.93
N ASP A 41 -10.52 -19.52 -14.75
CA ASP A 41 -9.59 -19.67 -13.61
C ASP A 41 -8.44 -18.65 -13.67
N GLN A 42 -7.96 -18.29 -14.87
CA GLN A 42 -6.97 -17.23 -15.05
C GLN A 42 -7.55 -15.82 -14.80
N MET A 43 -8.78 -15.55 -15.25
CA MET A 43 -9.48 -14.27 -15.04
C MET A 43 -10.02 -14.13 -13.61
N TYR A 44 -10.43 -15.24 -13.02
CA TYR A 44 -10.98 -15.38 -11.69
C TYR A 44 -9.95 -16.01 -10.75
N LYS A 45 -8.69 -15.56 -10.82
CA LYS A 45 -7.83 -15.64 -9.64
C LYS A 45 -8.58 -14.88 -8.54
N PRO A 46 -9.08 -15.55 -7.48
CA PRO A 46 -9.60 -14.83 -6.36
C PRO A 46 -8.48 -13.90 -5.91
N SER A 47 -8.78 -12.62 -5.72
CA SER A 47 -7.80 -11.74 -5.08
C SER A 47 -7.33 -12.47 -3.82
N LYS A 48 -6.01 -12.53 -3.59
CA LYS A 48 -5.46 -13.10 -2.37
C LYS A 48 -5.91 -12.35 -1.10
N TYR A 49 -6.77 -11.34 -1.23
CA TYR A 49 -7.53 -10.74 -0.14
C TYR A 49 -8.81 -11.52 0.13
N SER A 50 -8.69 -12.64 0.83
CA SER A 50 -9.76 -13.18 1.69
C SER A 50 -9.19 -14.21 2.64
N GLN A 51 -8.23 -13.79 3.45
CA GLN A 51 -8.22 -14.20 4.85
C GLN A 51 -8.30 -12.91 5.65
N VAL A 52 -9.51 -12.56 6.07
CA VAL A 52 -9.72 -11.53 7.10
C VAL A 52 -8.91 -12.02 8.30
N ASP A 53 -7.82 -11.33 8.61
CA ASP A 53 -7.03 -11.59 9.80
C ASP A 53 -8.00 -11.59 10.99
N PRO A 54 -8.15 -12.71 11.74
CA PRO A 54 -9.08 -12.79 12.87
C PRO A 54 -8.83 -11.74 13.95
N SER A 55 -7.68 -11.04 13.90
CA SER A 55 -7.35 -9.92 14.78
C SER A 55 -7.97 -8.57 14.36
N MET A 56 -8.57 -8.48 13.18
CA MET A 56 -9.16 -7.24 12.64
C MET A 56 -10.66 -7.11 12.93
N CYS A 57 -11.08 -5.89 13.24
CA CYS A 57 -12.50 -5.58 13.43
C CYS A 57 -13.25 -5.52 12.09
N PRO A 58 -14.57 -5.83 12.10
CA PRO A 58 -15.40 -5.64 10.92
C PRO A 58 -15.48 -4.16 10.52
N GLN A 59 -15.81 -3.89 9.26
CA GLN A 59 -16.00 -2.53 8.75
C GLN A 59 -16.94 -1.72 9.65
N GLY A 60 -16.60 -0.46 9.89
CA GLY A 60 -17.36 0.41 10.79
C GLY A 60 -17.08 0.19 12.28
N HIS A 61 -16.14 -0.67 12.63
CA HIS A 61 -15.75 -0.97 14.01
C HIS A 61 -14.24 -0.81 14.21
N PHE A 62 -13.85 -0.66 15.47
CA PHE A 62 -12.46 -0.52 15.88
C PHE A 62 -12.21 -1.27 17.18
N ARG A 63 -10.93 -1.53 17.44
CA ARG A 63 -10.42 -2.02 18.72
C ARG A 63 -9.07 -1.38 18.94
N MET A 64 -8.85 -0.81 20.12
CA MET A 64 -7.58 -0.18 20.46
C MET A 64 -7.16 -0.47 21.90
N GLY A 65 -5.86 -0.39 22.16
CA GLY A 65 -5.29 -0.59 23.50
C GLY A 65 -5.69 -1.93 24.12
N ARG A 66 -6.40 -1.88 25.26
CA ARG A 66 -6.80 -3.07 26.06
C ARG A 66 -8.24 -3.52 25.80
N MET A 67 -8.90 -2.98 24.78
CA MET A 67 -10.26 -3.40 24.42
C MET A 67 -10.24 -4.88 23.99
N LYS A 68 -11.12 -5.70 24.56
CA LYS A 68 -11.26 -7.12 24.19
C LYS A 68 -12.07 -7.26 22.90
N ASP A 69 -13.19 -6.55 22.85
CA ASP A 69 -14.16 -6.60 21.77
C ASP A 69 -14.07 -5.36 20.87
N CYS A 70 -14.50 -5.51 19.62
CA CYS A 70 -14.65 -4.41 18.70
C CYS A 70 -15.85 -3.52 19.09
N SER A 71 -15.68 -2.21 18.99
CA SER A 71 -16.75 -1.22 19.17
C SER A 71 -17.03 -0.52 17.85
N SER A 72 -18.28 -0.14 17.59
CA SER A 72 -18.63 0.66 16.41
C SER A 72 -17.97 2.03 16.48
N TRP A 73 -17.66 2.63 15.32
CA TRP A 73 -17.14 3.99 15.25
C TRP A 73 -18.03 4.99 15.98
N LEU A 74 -17.40 5.91 16.71
CA LEU A 74 -18.09 6.92 17.51
C LEU A 74 -18.81 7.93 16.61
N SER A 75 -20.05 8.23 16.97
CA SER A 75 -20.88 9.25 16.32
C SER A 75 -20.49 10.66 16.75
N CYS A 76 -21.01 11.67 16.03
CA CYS A 76 -20.91 13.08 16.43
C CYS A 76 -21.30 13.33 17.90
N GLU A 77 -22.38 12.70 18.36
CA GLU A 77 -22.88 12.89 19.72
C GLU A 77 -21.90 12.34 20.77
N SER A 78 -21.39 11.13 20.56
CA SER A 78 -20.39 10.52 21.45
C SER A 78 -19.09 11.31 21.43
N ILE A 79 -18.63 11.77 20.26
CA ILE A 79 -17.44 12.61 20.15
C ILE A 79 -17.62 13.90 20.94
N GLY A 80 -18.75 14.60 20.75
CA GLY A 80 -19.02 15.87 21.43
C GLY A 80 -19.20 15.75 22.95
N LYS A 81 -19.68 14.62 23.45
CA LYS A 81 -19.93 14.40 24.90
C LYS A 81 -18.75 13.76 25.63
N GLU A 82 -18.05 12.83 25.00
CA GLU A 82 -17.10 11.94 25.69
C GLU A 82 -15.63 12.23 25.37
N VAL A 83 -15.32 12.99 24.31
CA VAL A 83 -13.93 13.26 23.90
C VAL A 83 -13.48 14.61 24.44
N ARG A 84 -12.45 14.60 25.29
CA ARG A 84 -11.84 15.81 25.84
C ARG A 84 -10.53 16.15 25.13
N LYS A 85 -10.52 17.23 24.35
CA LYS A 85 -9.28 17.78 23.75
C LYS A 85 -8.30 18.24 24.84
N LEU A 86 -7.02 17.94 24.68
CA LEU A 86 -5.96 18.26 25.63
C LEU A 86 -5.01 19.33 25.08
N LYS A 87 -4.27 19.02 23.99
CA LYS A 87 -3.29 19.97 23.40
C LYS A 87 -3.13 19.75 21.91
N LEU A 88 -2.74 20.79 21.19
CA LEU A 88 -2.30 20.68 19.79
C LEU A 88 -1.00 19.88 19.72
N VAL A 89 -0.92 18.90 18.82
CA VAL A 89 0.26 18.04 18.61
C VAL A 89 0.76 18.07 17.16
N GLY A 90 -0.05 18.54 16.22
CA GLY A 90 0.35 18.72 14.84
C GLY A 90 -0.58 19.67 14.10
N GLU A 91 -0.06 20.31 13.07
CA GLU A 91 -0.82 21.16 12.16
C GLU A 91 -0.23 20.98 10.77
N GLY A 92 -1.09 20.64 9.82
CA GLY A 92 -0.79 20.59 8.39
C GLY A 92 -1.66 21.58 7.63
N ALA A 93 -1.60 21.54 6.30
CA ALA A 93 -2.43 22.40 5.46
C ALA A 93 -3.92 22.16 5.71
N VAL A 94 -4.37 20.89 5.71
CA VAL A 94 -5.78 20.48 5.79
C VAL A 94 -6.27 20.29 7.23
N LYS A 95 -5.40 19.82 8.15
CA LYS A 95 -5.81 19.34 9.48
C LYS A 95 -5.00 19.95 10.62
N LYS A 96 -5.71 20.34 11.69
CA LYS A 96 -5.16 20.56 13.04
C LYS A 96 -5.40 19.33 13.89
N VAL A 97 -4.33 18.77 14.44
CA VAL A 97 -4.37 17.51 15.19
C VAL A 97 -4.16 17.81 16.67
N PHE A 98 -5.13 17.42 17.49
CA PHE A 98 -5.09 17.55 18.93
C PHE A 98 -4.95 16.19 19.59
N LEU A 99 -4.05 16.07 20.55
CA LEU A 99 -4.13 15.01 21.55
C LEU A 99 -5.40 15.23 22.37
N ALA A 100 -6.18 14.16 22.53
CA ALA A 100 -7.40 14.13 23.29
C ALA A 100 -7.49 12.85 24.13
N GLU A 101 -8.54 12.75 24.94
CA GLU A 101 -8.81 11.61 25.79
C GLU A 101 -10.26 11.16 25.64
N TRP A 102 -10.45 9.86 25.47
CA TRP A 102 -11.76 9.20 25.43
C TRP A 102 -11.71 7.94 26.30
N LYS A 103 -12.53 7.88 27.35
CA LYS A 103 -12.56 6.77 28.33
C LYS A 103 -11.16 6.37 28.82
N GLU A 104 -10.39 7.36 29.30
CA GLU A 104 -9.00 7.24 29.78
C GLU A 104 -7.96 6.84 28.71
N MET A 105 -8.39 6.58 27.48
CA MET A 105 -7.50 6.26 26.38
C MET A 105 -7.09 7.52 25.62
N LYS A 106 -5.84 7.57 25.16
CA LYS A 106 -5.33 8.68 24.36
C LYS A 106 -5.75 8.49 22.91
N VAL A 107 -6.32 9.56 22.34
CA VAL A 107 -6.87 9.60 20.98
C VAL A 107 -6.43 10.88 20.29
N ALA A 108 -6.45 10.88 18.96
CA ALA A 108 -6.10 12.03 18.13
C ALA A 108 -7.38 12.59 17.50
N VAL A 109 -7.61 13.90 17.69
CA VAL A 109 -8.72 14.64 17.08
C VAL A 109 -8.15 15.48 15.95
N SER A 110 -8.46 15.14 14.71
CA SER A 110 -8.11 15.93 13.52
C SER A 110 -9.30 16.80 13.11
N GLN A 111 -9.10 18.11 13.03
CA GLN A 111 -10.13 19.07 12.63
C GLN A 111 -9.69 19.82 11.38
N LEU A 112 -10.64 20.10 10.48
CA LEU A 112 -10.41 20.92 9.29
C LEU A 112 -9.82 22.29 9.70
N THR A 113 -8.78 22.71 9.00
CA THR A 113 -8.09 24.00 9.22
C THR A 113 -8.84 25.16 8.57
N GLN A 114 -9.28 24.98 7.33
CA GLN A 114 -9.79 26.02 6.44
C GLN A 114 -10.94 25.43 5.59
N PRO A 115 -12.09 26.12 5.45
CA PRO A 115 -13.23 25.63 4.65
C PRO A 115 -12.90 25.31 3.19
N GLU A 116 -11.90 25.98 2.61
CA GLU A 116 -11.46 25.81 1.23
C GLU A 116 -10.82 24.43 0.98
N LEU A 117 -10.37 23.75 2.04
CA LEU A 117 -9.76 22.42 1.99
C LEU A 117 -10.74 21.31 2.40
N LEU A 118 -12.04 21.61 2.42
CA LEU A 118 -13.07 20.65 2.83
C LEU A 118 -13.08 19.40 1.93
N ASP A 119 -12.88 19.55 0.63
CA ASP A 119 -12.88 18.42 -0.31
C ASP A 119 -11.72 17.46 -0.04
N ASP A 120 -10.51 17.98 0.21
CA ASP A 120 -9.34 17.19 0.61
C ASP A 120 -9.59 16.44 1.93
N PHE A 121 -10.18 17.14 2.91
CA PHE A 121 -10.52 16.55 4.21
C PHE A 121 -11.56 15.42 4.09
N VAL A 122 -12.62 15.65 3.33
CA VAL A 122 -13.67 14.64 3.09
C VAL A 122 -13.12 13.46 2.30
N HIS A 123 -12.26 13.71 1.31
CA HIS A 123 -11.56 12.64 0.60
C HIS A 123 -10.72 11.79 1.57
N GLY A 124 -9.90 12.43 2.39
CA GLY A 124 -9.08 11.75 3.40
C GLY A 124 -9.90 10.91 4.38
N LEU A 125 -11.05 11.41 4.84
CA LEU A 125 -11.99 10.64 5.66
C LEU A 125 -12.52 9.39 4.93
N ARG A 126 -12.94 9.52 3.66
CA ARG A 126 -13.42 8.39 2.86
C ARG A 126 -12.34 7.34 2.63
N MET A 127 -11.11 7.79 2.37
CA MET A 127 -9.95 6.90 2.26
C MET A 127 -9.71 6.17 3.58
N LEU A 128 -9.71 6.90 4.69
CA LEU A 128 -9.49 6.33 6.01
C LEU A 128 -10.56 5.30 6.39
N GLN A 129 -11.83 5.55 6.07
CA GLN A 129 -12.93 4.60 6.25
C GLN A 129 -12.72 3.33 5.42
N SER A 130 -12.33 3.46 4.16
CA SER A 130 -12.27 2.35 3.19
C SER A 130 -11.00 1.53 3.28
N LEU A 131 -9.92 2.12 3.81
CA LEU A 131 -8.58 1.54 3.84
C LEU A 131 -8.16 1.02 5.23
N GLN A 132 -9.11 0.91 6.17
CA GLN A 132 -8.83 0.34 7.48
C GLN A 132 -8.18 -1.04 7.35
N SER A 133 -6.96 -1.14 7.87
CA SER A 133 -6.09 -2.29 7.79
C SER A 133 -4.95 -2.10 8.79
N ARG A 134 -4.10 -3.11 8.96
CA ARG A 134 -2.84 -2.97 9.72
C ARG A 134 -1.89 -1.89 9.17
N HIS A 135 -2.12 -1.40 7.95
CA HIS A 135 -1.26 -0.43 7.26
C HIS A 135 -1.70 1.02 7.45
N VAL A 136 -2.86 1.24 8.05
CA VAL A 136 -3.50 2.56 8.19
C VAL A 136 -3.88 2.79 9.64
N VAL A 137 -3.77 4.03 10.12
CA VAL A 137 -4.17 4.41 11.47
C VAL A 137 -5.61 4.01 11.78
N THR A 138 -5.82 3.47 12.99
CA THR A 138 -7.14 3.03 13.45
C THR A 138 -8.11 4.21 13.53
N LEU A 139 -9.17 4.17 12.72
CA LEU A 139 -10.30 5.10 12.80
C LEU A 139 -11.20 4.71 13.97
N LEU A 140 -11.46 5.66 14.88
CA LEU A 140 -12.31 5.46 16.05
C LEU A 140 -13.69 6.09 15.88
N GLY A 141 -13.81 7.13 15.06
CA GLY A 141 -15.05 7.86 14.85
C GLY A 141 -14.85 9.10 14.01
N PHE A 142 -15.95 9.73 13.59
CA PHE A 142 -15.90 10.97 12.84
C PHE A 142 -17.21 11.74 13.01
N CYS A 143 -17.16 13.04 12.74
CA CYS A 143 -18.32 13.89 12.65
C CYS A 143 -18.19 14.81 11.43
N GLU A 144 -18.97 14.52 10.39
CA GLU A 144 -18.94 15.31 9.15
C GLU A 144 -19.42 16.74 9.38
N LYS A 145 -20.46 16.93 10.21
CA LYS A 145 -21.01 18.25 10.54
C LYS A 145 -19.98 19.18 11.20
N ASP A 146 -19.15 18.62 12.07
CA ASP A 146 -18.14 19.35 12.84
C ASP A 146 -16.74 19.21 12.22
N HIS A 147 -16.65 18.67 10.99
CA HIS A 147 -15.41 18.38 10.25
C HIS A 147 -14.30 17.83 11.16
N THR A 148 -14.63 16.76 11.89
CA THR A 148 -13.77 16.18 12.91
C THR A 148 -13.59 14.68 12.67
N ILE A 149 -12.34 14.21 12.72
CA ILE A 149 -11.97 12.80 12.62
C ILE A 149 -11.27 12.39 13.92
N LEU A 150 -11.62 11.23 14.45
CA LEU A 150 -11.03 10.66 15.66
C LEU A 150 -10.26 9.39 15.33
N THR A 151 -8.96 9.38 15.61
CA THR A 151 -8.08 8.21 15.38
C THR A 151 -7.34 7.80 16.66
N GLU A 152 -6.76 6.61 16.65
CA GLU A 152 -5.84 6.17 17.70
C GLU A 152 -4.63 7.12 17.79
N TYR A 153 -4.24 7.48 19.02
CA TYR A 153 -3.07 8.33 19.22
C TYR A 153 -1.80 7.51 19.35
N HIS A 154 -0.83 7.79 18.49
CA HIS A 154 0.50 7.19 18.55
C HIS A 154 1.52 8.17 19.14
N PRO A 155 2.05 7.91 20.36
CA PRO A 155 2.86 8.89 21.10
C PRO A 155 4.26 9.12 20.51
N LEU A 156 4.76 8.21 19.67
CA LEU A 156 6.03 8.39 18.97
C LEU A 156 5.90 9.31 17.75
N GLY A 157 4.68 9.67 17.37
CA GLY A 157 4.41 10.70 16.38
C GLY A 157 4.82 10.29 14.97
N SER A 158 5.24 11.29 14.18
CA SER A 158 5.58 11.11 12.76
C SER A 158 6.94 10.43 12.59
N LEU A 159 7.09 9.67 11.50
CA LEU A 159 8.38 9.09 11.11
C LEU A 159 9.49 10.12 10.93
N LYS A 160 9.19 11.40 10.69
CA LYS A 160 10.20 12.46 10.60
C LYS A 160 11.04 12.61 11.87
N ASP A 161 10.50 12.18 13.02
CA ASP A 161 11.13 12.27 14.33
C ASP A 161 11.75 10.93 14.76
N LEU A 162 11.98 10.00 13.82
CA LEU A 162 12.52 8.66 14.10
C LEU A 162 13.85 8.68 14.87
N ASP A 163 14.82 9.47 14.41
CA ASP A 163 16.12 9.54 15.08
C ASP A 163 16.03 10.18 16.46
N LYS A 164 15.12 11.15 16.66
CA LYS A 164 14.86 11.71 18.00
C LYS A 164 14.26 10.66 18.92
N THR A 165 13.37 9.82 18.40
CA THR A 165 12.79 8.68 19.12
C THR A 165 13.89 7.70 19.55
N PHE A 166 14.77 7.30 18.64
CA PHE A 166 15.87 6.38 18.96
C PHE A 166 16.96 6.99 19.87
N ALA A 167 17.09 8.31 19.90
CA ALA A 167 17.98 9.02 20.85
C ALA A 167 17.46 8.99 22.29
N LEU A 168 16.18 8.67 22.53
CA LEU A 168 15.65 8.52 23.88
C LEU A 168 16.24 7.26 24.55
N PRO A 169 16.75 7.35 25.80
CA PRO A 169 17.39 6.21 26.48
C PRO A 169 16.55 4.93 26.52
N ARG A 170 15.22 5.07 26.63
CA ARG A 170 14.28 3.94 26.67
C ARG A 170 14.17 3.15 25.36
N TYR A 171 14.52 3.77 24.23
CA TYR A 171 14.39 3.18 22.88
C TYR A 171 15.75 2.93 22.21
N GLN A 172 16.84 3.34 22.85
CA GLN A 172 18.19 3.21 22.29
C GLN A 172 18.55 1.75 21.98
N SER A 173 18.10 0.79 22.79
CA SER A 173 18.31 -0.64 22.53
C SER A 173 17.59 -1.17 21.29
N LEU A 174 16.55 -0.47 20.83
CA LEU A 174 15.81 -0.79 19.61
C LEU A 174 16.42 -0.15 18.37
N ASN A 175 17.41 0.74 18.54
CA ASN A 175 18.08 1.45 17.44
C ASN A 175 19.09 0.54 16.71
N THR A 176 18.59 -0.54 16.13
CA THR A 176 19.37 -1.53 15.40
C THR A 176 18.97 -1.56 13.93
N TRP A 177 19.85 -2.09 13.08
CA TRP A 177 19.53 -2.23 11.65
C TRP A 177 18.30 -3.12 11.44
N GLN A 178 18.06 -4.12 12.30
CA GLN A 178 16.91 -5.02 12.20
C GLN A 178 15.60 -4.27 12.40
N THR A 179 15.50 -3.47 13.46
CA THR A 179 14.31 -2.66 13.72
C THR A 179 14.11 -1.66 12.59
N ARG A 180 15.17 -0.93 12.22
CA ARG A 180 15.12 0.07 11.15
C ARG A 180 14.73 -0.50 9.80
N PHE A 181 15.26 -1.67 9.44
CA PHE A 181 14.91 -2.34 8.18
C PHE A 181 13.48 -2.90 8.22
N ARG A 182 12.99 -3.33 9.40
CA ARG A 182 11.57 -3.68 9.57
C ARG A 182 10.65 -2.49 9.33
N LEU A 183 11.02 -1.29 9.79
CA LEU A 183 10.26 -0.06 9.48
C LEU A 183 10.21 0.21 7.96
N ALA A 184 11.32 -0.02 7.26
CA ALA A 184 11.34 0.10 5.79
C ALA A 184 10.47 -0.98 5.10
N ILE A 185 10.44 -2.21 5.64
CA ILE A 185 9.52 -3.26 5.17
C ILE A 185 8.07 -2.86 5.39
N ASP A 186 7.73 -2.25 6.54
CA ASP A 186 6.38 -1.77 6.81
C ASP A 186 5.97 -0.65 5.85
N TYR A 187 6.86 0.33 5.62
CA TYR A 187 6.66 1.39 4.64
C TYR A 187 6.37 0.84 3.23
N VAL A 188 7.23 -0.04 2.70
CA VAL A 188 6.97 -0.67 1.38
C VAL A 188 5.71 -1.53 1.40
N GLY A 189 5.41 -2.14 2.55
CA GLY A 189 4.16 -2.87 2.79
C GLY A 189 2.92 -1.98 2.62
N ILE A 190 2.98 -0.73 3.10
CA ILE A 190 1.92 0.26 2.91
C ILE A 190 1.80 0.66 1.44
N ILE A 191 2.91 0.98 0.77
CA ILE A 191 2.89 1.34 -0.66
C ILE A 191 2.26 0.21 -1.48
N ASN A 192 2.66 -1.04 -1.21
CA ASN A 192 2.05 -2.21 -1.83
C ASN A 192 0.56 -2.35 -1.54
N TYR A 193 0.12 -2.05 -0.31
CA TYR A 193 -1.29 -2.06 0.06
C TYR A 193 -2.09 -0.98 -0.71
N LEU A 194 -1.56 0.23 -0.84
CA LEU A 194 -2.19 1.31 -1.61
C LEU A 194 -2.29 0.97 -3.11
N HIS A 195 -1.25 0.36 -3.68
CA HIS A 195 -1.23 -0.05 -5.09
C HIS A 195 -2.18 -1.23 -5.38
N ASN A 196 -2.60 -1.97 -4.36
CA ASN A 196 -3.53 -3.10 -4.46
C ASN A 196 -4.78 -2.90 -3.60
N SER A 197 -5.18 -1.65 -3.38
CA SER A 197 -6.24 -1.32 -2.43
C SER A 197 -7.61 -1.82 -2.92
N PRO A 198 -8.61 -1.97 -2.03
CA PRO A 198 -9.99 -2.29 -2.43
C PRO A 198 -10.64 -1.20 -3.30
N LEU A 199 -10.03 -0.01 -3.38
CA LEU A 199 -10.50 1.12 -4.19
C LEU A 199 -9.76 1.25 -5.53
N GLY A 200 -8.90 0.27 -5.87
CA GLY A 200 -8.03 0.32 -7.05
C GLY A 200 -6.60 0.73 -6.69
N VAL A 201 -5.82 1.12 -7.71
CA VAL A 201 -4.43 1.53 -7.54
C VAL A 201 -4.41 2.98 -7.04
N LEU A 202 -4.00 3.21 -5.80
CA LEU A 202 -3.91 4.56 -5.21
C LEU A 202 -2.46 5.04 -5.19
N VAL A 203 -2.23 6.33 -5.48
CA VAL A 203 -0.89 6.94 -5.49
C VAL A 203 -0.73 7.88 -4.30
N MET A 204 0.38 7.78 -3.57
CA MET A 204 0.64 8.63 -2.40
C MET A 204 1.16 10.01 -2.82
N CYS A 205 0.28 10.92 -3.20
CA CYS A 205 0.68 12.16 -3.88
C CYS A 205 1.30 13.24 -2.99
N ASP A 206 1.02 13.25 -1.69
CA ASP A 206 1.54 14.29 -0.78
C ASP A 206 2.96 13.97 -0.30
N SER A 207 3.89 13.88 -1.27
CA SER A 207 5.18 13.20 -1.14
C SER A 207 6.32 13.87 -1.94
N ASN A 208 6.35 15.20 -1.97
CA ASN A 208 7.27 15.94 -2.85
C ASN A 208 8.70 16.07 -2.31
N ASP A 209 8.91 15.86 -1.02
CA ASP A 209 10.23 15.80 -0.40
C ASP A 209 10.26 14.77 0.73
N LEU A 210 11.46 14.45 1.23
CA LEU A 210 11.65 13.44 2.26
C LEU A 210 10.90 13.77 3.56
N ASN A 211 10.96 15.01 4.04
CA ASN A 211 10.27 15.40 5.28
C ASN A 211 8.75 15.31 5.10
N LYS A 212 8.26 15.71 3.93
CA LYS A 212 6.84 15.67 3.60
C LYS A 212 6.34 14.24 3.54
N VAL A 213 7.04 13.33 2.85
CA VAL A 213 6.72 11.89 2.86
C VAL A 213 6.67 11.35 4.28
N LEU A 214 7.72 11.57 5.08
CA LEU A 214 7.79 11.04 6.45
C LEU A 214 6.69 11.61 7.36
N SER A 215 6.18 12.81 7.06
CA SER A 215 5.08 13.43 7.81
C SER A 215 3.74 12.70 7.66
N GLN A 216 3.56 11.93 6.58
CA GLN A 216 2.31 11.22 6.29
C GLN A 216 2.13 9.91 7.07
N TYR A 217 3.21 9.45 7.73
CA TYR A 217 3.26 8.18 8.44
C TYR A 217 3.53 8.39 9.93
N LEU A 218 2.97 7.50 10.75
CA LEU A 218 3.19 7.48 12.19
C LEU A 218 4.02 6.25 12.59
N LEU A 219 4.74 6.39 13.70
CA LEU A 219 5.41 5.31 14.39
C LEU A 219 4.55 4.84 15.56
N THR A 220 4.15 3.57 15.57
CA THR A 220 3.42 2.97 16.67
C THR A 220 4.32 2.69 17.88
N SER A 221 3.75 2.44 19.06
CA SER A 221 4.55 2.17 20.27
C SER A 221 5.28 0.82 20.23
N ASP A 222 4.87 -0.08 19.35
CA ASP A 222 5.51 -1.37 19.05
C ASP A 222 6.43 -1.32 17.81
N PHE A 223 6.79 -0.10 17.35
CA PHE A 223 7.73 0.14 16.25
C PHE A 223 7.26 -0.46 14.91
N GLN A 224 6.02 -0.17 14.55
CA GLN A 224 5.46 -0.39 13.22
C GLN A 224 5.21 0.95 12.53
N VAL A 225 5.28 0.94 11.20
CA VAL A 225 4.89 2.08 10.36
C VAL A 225 3.43 1.94 9.92
N ILE A 226 2.67 3.02 10.04
CA ILE A 226 1.28 3.11 9.54
C ILE A 226 1.09 4.43 8.79
N ALA A 227 0.25 4.44 7.75
CA ALA A 227 -0.17 5.67 7.09
C ALA A 227 -1.27 6.38 7.88
N ASN A 228 -1.21 7.71 7.90
CA ASN A 228 -2.13 8.54 8.66
C ASN A 228 -2.80 9.61 7.79
N ASP A 229 -2.03 10.31 6.97
CA ASP A 229 -2.56 11.38 6.14
C ASP A 229 -2.82 10.88 4.71
N LEU A 230 -4.11 10.75 4.37
CA LEU A 230 -4.60 10.09 3.16
C LEU A 230 -5.41 11.07 2.30
N ASP A 231 -5.20 12.37 2.46
CA ASP A 231 -6.01 13.40 1.79
C ASP A 231 -5.75 13.45 0.27
N ALA A 232 -4.56 13.08 -0.19
CA ALA A 232 -4.17 13.07 -1.60
C ALA A 232 -3.84 11.66 -2.10
N LEU A 233 -4.89 10.84 -2.29
CA LEU A 233 -4.80 9.48 -2.85
C LEU A 233 -5.62 9.34 -4.15
N PRO A 234 -5.19 9.96 -5.27
CA PRO A 234 -5.88 9.77 -6.53
C PRO A 234 -5.73 8.32 -7.02
N ALA A 235 -6.76 7.84 -7.71
CA ALA A 235 -6.83 6.48 -8.23
C ALA A 235 -6.36 6.41 -9.70
N VAL A 236 -5.54 5.40 -10.00
CA VAL A 236 -5.09 5.04 -11.35
C VAL A 236 -5.92 3.84 -11.83
N ASP A 237 -6.40 3.90 -13.07
CA ASP A 237 -7.00 2.76 -13.78
C ASP A 237 -6.41 2.70 -15.20
N LYS A 238 -5.32 1.95 -15.34
CA LYS A 238 -4.60 1.80 -16.61
C LYS A 238 -5.46 1.11 -17.68
N TYR A 239 -6.43 0.27 -17.30
CA TYR A 239 -7.31 -0.40 -18.26
C TYR A 239 -8.28 0.58 -18.90
N ARG A 240 -8.72 1.59 -18.15
CA ARG A 240 -9.58 2.67 -18.65
C ARG A 240 -8.80 3.90 -19.12
N GLY A 241 -7.47 3.85 -19.08
CA GLY A 241 -6.60 4.99 -19.43
C GLY A 241 -6.66 6.14 -18.44
N ILE A 242 -7.09 5.89 -17.20
CA ILE A 242 -7.13 6.88 -16.13
C ILE A 242 -5.77 6.92 -15.44
N LEU A 243 -5.09 8.04 -15.59
CA LEU A 243 -3.82 8.38 -14.95
C LEU A 243 -4.01 9.58 -14.01
N VAL A 244 -2.98 9.95 -13.26
CA VAL A 244 -3.09 10.95 -12.18
C VAL A 244 -2.05 12.07 -12.31
N LYS A 245 -2.30 13.18 -11.61
CA LYS A 245 -1.33 14.24 -11.31
C LYS A 245 -1.43 14.55 -9.82
N CYS A 246 -0.29 14.77 -9.16
CA CYS A 246 -0.21 15.13 -7.75
C CYS A 246 -0.34 16.63 -7.53
N GLY A 247 -1.56 17.15 -7.66
CA GLY A 247 -1.89 18.57 -7.53
C GLY A 247 -1.80 19.35 -8.84
N HIS A 248 -2.04 20.66 -8.76
CA HIS A 248 -2.19 21.58 -9.91
C HIS A 248 -1.05 22.57 -10.08
N ARG A 249 0.05 22.40 -9.33
CA ARG A 249 1.21 23.29 -9.35
C ARG A 249 2.41 22.54 -9.88
N GLU A 250 3.34 23.28 -10.47
CA GLU A 250 4.63 22.74 -10.90
C GLU A 250 5.36 22.09 -9.71
N ILE A 251 5.84 20.88 -9.93
CA ILE A 251 6.66 20.13 -8.98
C ILE A 251 8.11 20.21 -9.47
N THR A 252 9.04 20.48 -8.57
CA THR A 252 10.48 20.61 -8.89
C THR A 252 11.35 19.80 -7.92
N GLY A 253 12.61 19.61 -8.29
CA GLY A 253 13.62 18.91 -7.49
C GLY A 253 13.77 17.42 -7.84
N ASP A 254 14.79 16.79 -7.27
CA ASP A 254 15.22 15.44 -7.65
C ASP A 254 14.57 14.32 -6.82
N PHE A 255 13.83 14.67 -5.77
CA PHE A 255 13.14 13.69 -4.92
C PHE A 255 11.91 13.09 -5.59
N VAL A 256 11.22 13.88 -6.41
CA VAL A 256 10.06 13.43 -7.18
C VAL A 256 10.50 12.66 -8.41
N ALA A 257 9.61 11.82 -8.93
CA ALA A 257 9.96 11.04 -10.11
C ALA A 257 10.10 11.95 -11.35
N PRO A 258 10.98 11.62 -12.31
CA PRO A 258 11.25 12.47 -13.48
C PRO A 258 10.00 12.83 -14.28
N GLU A 259 9.03 11.92 -14.38
CA GLU A 259 7.76 12.13 -15.07
C GLU A 259 6.79 13.07 -14.31
N GLN A 260 7.10 13.44 -13.06
CA GLN A 260 6.39 14.47 -12.31
C GLN A 260 6.89 15.89 -12.62
N LEU A 261 8.02 16.02 -13.31
CA LEU A 261 8.61 17.30 -13.67
C LEU A 261 8.05 17.83 -14.98
N TRP A 262 8.00 19.16 -15.11
CA TRP A 262 7.55 19.82 -16.32
C TRP A 262 8.42 19.46 -17.54
N PRO A 263 7.87 18.78 -18.57
CA PRO A 263 8.69 18.19 -19.63
C PRO A 263 9.00 19.12 -20.80
N HIS A 264 8.42 20.33 -20.84
CA HIS A 264 8.50 21.23 -22.02
C HIS A 264 9.68 22.21 -21.96
N GLY A 265 10.50 22.15 -20.90
CA GLY A 265 11.70 22.97 -20.72
C GLY A 265 11.45 24.40 -20.26
N ALA A 266 12.53 25.13 -19.94
CA ALA A 266 12.48 26.44 -19.28
C ALA A 266 11.90 27.59 -20.16
N GLY A 267 11.69 27.36 -21.45
CA GLY A 267 11.13 28.35 -22.38
C GLY A 267 9.61 28.36 -22.44
N VAL A 268 8.94 27.40 -21.79
CA VAL A 268 7.48 27.27 -21.76
C VAL A 268 7.03 27.35 -20.31
N GLU A 269 6.19 28.34 -19.98
CA GLU A 269 5.61 28.46 -18.65
C GLU A 269 4.76 27.22 -18.31
N PHE A 270 4.79 26.84 -17.04
CA PHE A 270 4.02 25.70 -16.56
C PHE A 270 2.52 25.90 -16.80
N SER A 271 1.87 24.86 -17.31
CA SER A 271 0.43 24.77 -17.45
C SER A 271 -0.04 23.39 -17.03
N ASP A 272 -0.94 23.32 -16.04
CA ASP A 272 -1.47 22.06 -15.52
C ASP A 272 -2.16 21.24 -16.63
N ASP A 273 -2.86 21.90 -17.56
CA ASP A 273 -3.53 21.25 -18.70
C ASP A 273 -2.56 20.58 -19.68
N LEU A 274 -1.31 21.05 -19.72
CA LEU A 274 -0.26 20.54 -20.61
C LEU A 274 0.68 19.56 -19.90
N MET A 275 0.52 19.39 -18.59
CA MET A 275 1.30 18.44 -17.79
C MET A 275 0.80 17.02 -18.08
N PRO A 276 1.64 16.12 -18.63
CA PRO A 276 1.25 14.73 -18.83
C PRO A 276 0.95 14.06 -17.49
N PRO A 277 -0.12 13.26 -17.39
CA PRO A 277 -0.38 12.49 -16.19
C PRO A 277 0.55 11.27 -16.10
N TYR A 278 0.69 10.74 -14.89
CA TYR A 278 1.57 9.61 -14.54
C TYR A 278 0.81 8.59 -13.69
N ASP A 279 1.51 7.56 -13.19
CA ASP A 279 0.92 6.43 -12.47
C ASP A 279 1.61 6.15 -11.12
N GLU A 280 1.33 4.99 -10.52
CA GLU A 280 1.84 4.60 -9.20
C GLU A 280 3.36 4.41 -9.13
N LYS A 281 4.04 4.41 -10.28
CA LYS A 281 5.50 4.26 -10.35
C LYS A 281 6.24 5.46 -9.75
N THR A 282 5.55 6.59 -9.55
CA THR A 282 6.09 7.72 -8.80
C THR A 282 6.36 7.38 -7.33
N ASP A 283 5.57 6.48 -6.73
CA ASP A 283 5.81 6.02 -5.36
C ASP A 283 7.04 5.11 -5.30
N ILE A 284 7.21 4.24 -6.31
CA ILE A 284 8.34 3.30 -6.41
C ILE A 284 9.67 4.07 -6.48
N TRP A 285 9.72 5.15 -7.25
CA TRP A 285 10.88 6.04 -7.36
C TRP A 285 11.40 6.50 -5.99
N LYS A 286 10.49 6.79 -5.06
CA LYS A 286 10.80 7.39 -3.75
C LYS A 286 11.22 6.35 -2.70
N ILE A 287 10.98 5.06 -2.94
CA ILE A 287 11.25 3.99 -1.98
C ILE A 287 12.71 3.98 -1.49
N PRO A 288 13.75 4.07 -2.36
CA PRO A 288 15.13 4.04 -1.92
C PRO A 288 15.47 5.17 -0.94
N ALA A 289 15.05 6.40 -1.23
CA ALA A 289 15.34 7.57 -0.40
C ALA A 289 14.69 7.47 1.00
N VAL A 290 13.44 7.00 1.07
CA VAL A 290 12.76 6.77 2.36
C VAL A 290 13.41 5.61 3.11
N THR A 291 13.78 4.54 2.41
CA THR A 291 14.46 3.39 3.01
C THR A 291 15.82 3.78 3.59
N ASP A 292 16.58 4.61 2.88
CA ASP A 292 17.88 5.09 3.32
C ASP A 292 17.78 5.90 4.62
N TYR A 293 16.80 6.81 4.70
CA TYR A 293 16.47 7.54 5.93
C TYR A 293 16.15 6.58 7.09
N LEU A 294 15.28 5.60 6.85
CA LEU A 294 14.86 4.65 7.89
C LEU A 294 16.04 3.81 8.40
N LEU A 295 16.89 3.31 7.50
CA LEU A 295 18.10 2.56 7.83
C LEU A 295 19.12 3.39 8.63
N GLY A 296 19.26 4.68 8.31
CA GLY A 296 20.20 5.57 8.98
C GLY A 296 21.64 5.04 8.96
N HIS A 297 22.44 5.43 9.95
CA HIS A 297 23.86 5.07 10.04
C HIS A 297 24.18 4.29 11.31
N VAL A 298 23.47 3.18 11.54
CA VAL A 298 23.78 2.23 12.62
C VAL A 298 24.60 1.05 12.11
N THR A 299 25.32 0.36 13.00
CA THR A 299 26.08 -0.85 12.65
C THR A 299 25.20 -1.85 11.89
N GLY A 300 25.67 -2.30 10.72
CA GLY A 300 24.96 -3.23 9.83
C GLY A 300 24.12 -2.57 8.73
N SER A 301 23.84 -1.25 8.80
CA SER A 301 23.02 -0.56 7.79
C SER A 301 23.64 -0.63 6.39
N ASP A 302 24.97 -0.50 6.28
CA ASP A 302 25.66 -0.54 4.98
C ASP A 302 25.63 -1.93 4.35
N ILE A 303 25.57 -2.99 5.16
CA ILE A 303 25.36 -4.36 4.68
C ILE A 303 23.95 -4.49 4.08
N VAL A 304 22.94 -3.94 4.76
CA VAL A 304 21.58 -3.92 4.22
C VAL A 304 21.54 -3.14 2.90
N ARG A 305 22.13 -1.94 2.84
CA ARG A 305 22.23 -1.14 1.60
C ARG A 305 22.87 -1.91 0.46
N PHE A 306 23.96 -2.61 0.74
CA PHE A 306 24.65 -3.44 -0.25
C PHE A 306 23.70 -4.49 -0.86
N HIS A 307 22.92 -5.20 -0.03
CA HIS A 307 21.96 -6.19 -0.52
C HIS A 307 20.73 -5.58 -1.22
N LEU A 308 20.43 -4.30 -0.98
CA LEU A 308 19.32 -3.58 -1.62
C LEU A 308 19.74 -2.81 -2.88
N PHE A 309 21.04 -2.74 -3.20
CA PHE A 309 21.56 -1.93 -4.29
C PHE A 309 20.85 -2.18 -5.62
N ASP A 310 20.74 -3.44 -6.04
CA ASP A 310 20.12 -3.78 -7.32
C ASP A 310 18.65 -3.37 -7.37
N ILE A 311 17.86 -3.71 -6.33
CA ILE A 311 16.42 -3.36 -6.32
C ILE A 311 16.20 -1.85 -6.23
N HIS A 312 17.08 -1.10 -5.55
CA HIS A 312 17.03 0.36 -5.50
C HIS A 312 17.41 0.98 -6.85
N SER A 313 18.38 0.42 -7.56
CA SER A 313 18.74 0.82 -8.92
C SER A 313 17.56 0.64 -9.89
N GLU A 314 16.83 -0.48 -9.76
CA GLU A 314 15.61 -0.71 -10.54
C GLU A 314 14.46 0.25 -10.17
N CYS A 315 14.34 0.68 -8.91
CA CYS A 315 13.40 1.74 -8.53
C CYS A 315 13.76 3.10 -9.15
N GLY A 316 15.05 3.37 -9.34
CA GLY A 316 15.59 4.61 -9.91
C GLY A 316 15.64 4.68 -11.44
N LYS A 317 14.99 3.76 -12.17
CA LYS A 317 14.92 3.83 -13.64
C LYS A 317 14.15 5.07 -14.10
N GLN A 318 14.67 5.76 -15.11
CA GLN A 318 14.03 6.94 -15.69
C GLN A 318 12.68 6.57 -16.33
N ASN A 319 12.63 5.46 -17.07
CA ASN A 319 11.40 4.93 -17.64
C ASN A 319 10.53 4.27 -16.54
N PRO A 320 9.33 4.79 -16.24
CA PRO A 320 8.49 4.24 -15.17
C PRO A 320 8.08 2.79 -15.40
N LEU A 321 7.97 2.34 -16.65
CA LEU A 321 7.60 0.97 -17.02
C LEU A 321 8.67 -0.06 -16.65
N GLU A 322 9.92 0.37 -16.50
CA GLU A 322 11.04 -0.50 -16.11
C GLU A 322 11.14 -0.65 -14.58
N ARG A 323 10.51 0.24 -13.82
CA ARG A 323 10.53 0.17 -12.35
C ARG A 323 9.75 -1.05 -11.87
N PRO A 324 10.17 -1.70 -10.77
CA PRO A 324 9.48 -2.87 -10.22
C PRO A 324 8.09 -2.50 -9.67
N SER A 325 7.29 -3.51 -9.34
CA SER A 325 6.08 -3.31 -8.53
C SER A 325 6.46 -3.17 -7.04
N ALA A 326 5.62 -2.52 -6.23
CA ALA A 326 5.82 -2.47 -4.79
C ALA A 326 5.88 -3.87 -4.16
N GLN A 327 5.12 -4.84 -4.69
CA GLN A 327 5.16 -6.25 -4.29
C GLN A 327 6.56 -6.85 -4.50
N THR A 328 7.18 -6.61 -5.66
CA THR A 328 8.54 -7.09 -5.97
C THR A 328 9.58 -6.52 -5.02
N VAL A 329 9.48 -5.22 -4.70
CA VAL A 329 10.37 -4.57 -3.73
C VAL A 329 10.17 -5.17 -2.33
N LEU A 330 8.91 -5.33 -1.90
CA LEU A 330 8.56 -5.90 -0.60
C LEU A 330 9.07 -7.33 -0.41
N GLU A 331 8.89 -8.18 -1.41
CA GLU A 331 9.39 -9.55 -1.41
C GLU A 331 10.91 -9.59 -1.32
N THR A 332 11.59 -8.71 -2.06
CA THR A 332 13.04 -8.57 -2.00
C THR A 332 13.50 -8.15 -0.61
N TYR A 333 12.86 -7.15 0.01
CA TYR A 333 13.22 -6.70 1.36
C TYR A 333 13.06 -7.83 2.39
N ARG A 334 11.93 -8.56 2.34
CA ARG A 334 11.68 -9.70 3.24
C ARG A 334 12.71 -10.81 3.07
N ARG A 335 13.12 -11.08 1.83
CA ARG A 335 14.16 -12.06 1.52
C ARG A 335 15.50 -11.63 2.09
N VAL A 336 15.92 -10.38 1.88
CA VAL A 336 17.17 -9.82 2.43
C VAL A 336 17.14 -9.86 3.96
N PHE A 337 16.03 -9.46 4.58
CA PHE A 337 15.88 -9.52 6.03
C PHE A 337 16.06 -10.95 6.56
N THR A 338 15.39 -11.92 5.93
CA THR A 338 15.50 -13.33 6.32
C THR A 338 16.91 -13.87 6.13
N LEU A 339 17.61 -13.48 5.06
CA LEU A 339 18.98 -13.90 4.79
C LEU A 339 19.94 -13.39 5.86
N LEU A 340 19.92 -12.08 6.13
CA LEU A 340 20.81 -11.45 7.12
C LEU A 340 20.55 -11.95 8.55
N MET A 341 19.29 -12.24 8.90
CA MET A 341 18.96 -12.83 10.20
C MET A 341 19.50 -14.26 10.37
N LYS A 342 19.57 -15.05 9.29
CA LYS A 342 20.14 -16.41 9.33
C LYS A 342 21.66 -16.38 9.50
N ASP A 343 22.34 -15.50 8.78
CA ASP A 343 23.79 -15.37 8.85
C ASP A 343 24.27 -15.00 10.27
N MET A 344 23.52 -14.14 10.97
CA MET A 344 23.75 -13.83 12.38
C MET A 344 23.62 -15.05 13.29
N ALA A 345 22.53 -15.82 13.16
CA ALA A 345 22.31 -17.01 14.00
C ALA A 345 23.41 -18.07 13.82
N VAL A 346 23.93 -18.21 12.59
CA VAL A 346 25.06 -19.10 12.30
C VAL A 346 26.38 -18.57 12.89
N SER A 347 26.59 -17.25 12.87
CA SER A 347 27.77 -16.61 13.48
C SER A 347 27.79 -16.77 15.00
N GLU A 348 26.67 -16.53 15.68
CA GLU A 348 26.55 -16.71 17.13
C GLU A 348 26.78 -18.17 17.53
N THR A 349 26.27 -19.13 16.74
CA THR A 349 26.50 -20.57 16.99
C THR A 349 27.97 -20.96 16.81
N ARG A 350 28.70 -20.31 15.90
CA ARG A 350 30.13 -20.56 15.66
C ARG A 350 31.04 -19.95 16.72
N GLU A 351 30.64 -18.86 17.36
CA GLU A 351 31.40 -18.25 18.47
C GLU A 351 31.18 -18.98 19.81
N MET A 352 30.12 -19.80 19.90
CA MET A 352 29.81 -20.62 21.07
C MET A 352 30.40 -22.05 21.03
N LEU A 353 30.99 -22.45 19.91
CA LEU A 353 31.71 -23.72 19.70
C LEU A 353 33.22 -23.47 19.71
#